data_AF-A0A7W1SWR0-F1
#
_entry.id   AF-A0A7W1SWR0-F1
#
_cell.length_a   1.000
_cell.length_b   1.000
_cell.length_c   1.000
_cell.angle_alpha   90.00
_cell.angle_beta   90.00
_cell.angle_gamma   90.00
#
_symmetry.space_group_name_H-M   'P 1'
#
loop_
_entity.id
_entity.type
_entity.pdbx_description
1 polymer ?
#
loop_
_entity_poly.entity_id
_entity_poly.type
_entity_poly.pdbx_seq_one_letter_code
_entity_poly.pdbx_strand_id
1 'polypeptide(L)'
;MNLKLYVCLLASALFAIPAFGAGVTVTTPSNNATVTSPVHYVASATTTCNKGVASMGIYTAPYQLAYVVNGSSLDTNLTLSAGTYNTTVEEWDNCG
;
A
#
# COMPACT_ATOMS: atom_id res chain seq x y z
N MET A 1 -24.20 -33.30 30.05
CA MET A 1 -22.82 -33.57 29.62
C MET A 1 -21.93 -32.47 30.17
N ASN A 2 -21.23 -32.73 31.28
CA ASN A 2 -20.19 -31.86 31.81
C ASN A 2 -18.85 -32.54 31.52
N LEU A 3 -17.99 -31.92 30.70
CA LEU A 3 -16.64 -32.45 30.48
C LEU A 3 -15.58 -31.34 30.51
N LYS A 4 -15.09 -31.15 31.75
CA LYS A 4 -13.70 -31.00 32.20
C LYS A 4 -12.74 -30.12 31.37
N LEU A 5 -12.43 -29.00 32.02
CA LEU A 5 -11.22 -28.18 31.95
C LEU A 5 -9.93 -29.02 31.86
N TYR A 6 -9.11 -28.78 30.83
CA TYR A 6 -7.70 -29.20 30.78
C TYR A 6 -6.82 -28.02 30.36
N VAL A 7 -5.87 -27.75 31.25
CA VAL A 7 -4.84 -26.71 31.22
C VAL A 7 -3.91 -26.89 30.02
N CYS A 8 -3.55 -25.78 29.36
CA CYS A 8 -2.27 -25.68 28.66
C CYS A 8 -1.63 -24.34 29.03
N LEU A 9 -0.86 -24.34 30.11
CA LEU A 9 0.06 -23.29 30.52
C LEU A 9 1.21 -23.30 29.49
N LEU A 10 1.01 -22.66 28.35
CA LEU A 10 2.05 -22.48 27.34
C LEU A 10 2.70 -21.11 27.58
N ALA A 11 4.00 -21.13 27.83
CA ALA A 11 4.82 -19.94 27.97
C ALA A 11 4.53 -18.96 26.82
N SER A 12 4.00 -17.78 27.18
CA SER A 12 3.76 -16.69 26.25
C SER A 12 5.10 -16.11 25.80
N ALA A 13 5.73 -16.72 24.81
CA ALA A 13 6.68 -16.00 23.98
C ALA A 13 5.86 -14.88 23.30
N LEU A 14 6.13 -13.62 23.67
CA LEU A 14 5.62 -12.47 22.91
C LEU A 14 6.25 -12.50 21.52
N PHE A 15 5.72 -13.32 20.63
CA PHE A 15 5.85 -13.07 19.21
C PHE A 15 4.97 -11.85 18.92
N ALA A 16 5.61 -10.69 18.81
CA ALA A 16 4.98 -9.54 18.20
C ALA A 16 4.67 -9.92 16.75
N ILE A 17 3.47 -10.42 16.49
CA ILE A 17 2.94 -10.53 15.14
C ILE A 17 2.88 -9.10 14.59
N PRO A 18 3.58 -8.79 13.48
CA PRO A 18 3.41 -7.50 12.85
C PRO A 18 1.93 -7.38 12.53
N ALA A 19 1.27 -6.37 13.12
CA ALA A 19 -0.08 -6.04 12.72
C ALA A 19 -0.02 -5.71 11.23
N PHE A 20 -0.69 -6.50 10.39
CA PHE A 20 -0.89 -6.16 8.99
C PHE A 20 -1.79 -4.92 8.97
N GLY A 21 -1.16 -3.74 9.03
CA GLY A 21 -1.83 -2.46 8.97
C GLY A 21 -2.19 -2.08 7.54
N ALA A 22 -3.05 -1.07 7.40
CA ALA A 22 -3.26 -0.40 6.14
C ALA A 22 -1.99 0.39 5.76
N GLY A 23 -1.66 0.44 4.47
CA GLY A 23 -0.50 1.19 4.00
C GLY A 23 -0.21 1.00 2.52
N VAL A 24 0.52 1.97 1.96
CA VAL A 24 1.04 1.95 0.60
C VAL A 24 2.55 1.86 0.65
N THR A 25 3.11 0.89 -0.08
CA THR A 25 4.56 0.74 -0.24
C THR A 25 4.92 1.05 -1.69
N VAL A 26 5.70 2.10 -1.90
CA VAL A 26 6.25 2.46 -3.21
C VAL A 26 7.65 1.88 -3.31
N THR A 27 7.90 1.06 -4.33
CA THR A 27 9.22 0.45 -4.59
C THR A 27 9.99 1.20 -5.67
N THR A 28 9.29 1.75 -6.67
CA THR A 28 9.87 2.59 -7.72
C THR A 28 8.92 3.75 -8.03
N PRO A 29 9.41 4.99 -8.26
CA PRO A 29 10.79 5.44 -8.07
C PRO A 29 11.17 5.51 -6.57
N SER A 30 12.47 5.41 -6.27
CA SER A 30 12.96 5.64 -4.91
C SER A 30 12.85 7.12 -4.53
N ASN A 31 12.76 7.40 -3.23
CA ASN A 31 12.68 8.78 -2.75
C ASN A 31 13.88 9.62 -3.24
N ASN A 32 13.61 10.84 -3.71
CA ASN A 32 14.59 11.76 -4.31
C ASN A 32 15.35 11.22 -5.54
N ALA A 33 14.82 10.21 -6.25
CA ALA A 33 15.45 9.71 -7.46
C ALA A 33 15.42 10.74 -8.60
N THR A 34 16.46 10.74 -9.42
CA THR A 34 16.46 11.38 -10.75
C THR A 34 16.26 10.30 -11.80
N VAL A 35 15.15 10.34 -12.50
CA VAL A 35 14.72 9.31 -13.46
C VAL A 35 14.32 9.96 -14.79
N THR A 36 14.51 9.24 -15.88
CA THR A 36 14.08 9.69 -17.22
C THR A 36 12.63 9.29 -17.48
N SER A 37 11.91 10.10 -18.25
CA SER A 37 10.54 9.81 -18.68
C SER A 37 10.54 8.76 -19.80
N PRO A 38 9.60 7.80 -19.82
CA PRO A 38 8.55 7.57 -18.82
C PRO A 38 9.07 7.06 -17.48
N VAL A 39 8.47 7.52 -16.39
CA VAL A 39 8.85 7.09 -15.04
C VAL A 39 8.11 5.81 -14.70
N HIS A 40 8.86 4.76 -14.33
CA HIS A 40 8.28 3.49 -13.89
C HIS A 40 7.82 3.59 -12.43
N TYR A 41 6.52 3.50 -12.20
CA TYR A 41 5.92 3.45 -10.87
C TYR A 41 5.54 2.02 -10.53
N VAL A 42 6.05 1.55 -9.39
CA VAL A 42 5.69 0.24 -8.83
C VAL A 42 5.35 0.42 -7.36
N ALA A 43 4.12 0.07 -7.00
CA ALA A 43 3.63 0.15 -5.64
C ALA A 43 2.63 -0.97 -5.31
N SER A 44 2.51 -1.28 -4.03
CA SER A 44 1.53 -2.23 -3.50
C SER A 44 0.85 -1.65 -2.26
N ALA A 45 -0.42 -1.97 -2.08
CA ALA A 45 -1.20 -1.53 -0.93
C ALA A 45 -1.72 -2.70 -0.10
N THR A 46 -1.84 -2.48 1.20
CA THR A 46 -2.59 -3.33 2.13
C THR A 46 -3.63 -2.48 2.83
N THR A 47 -4.73 -3.09 3.23
CA THR A 47 -5.78 -2.45 4.05
C THR A 47 -6.23 -3.40 5.15
N THR A 48 -6.70 -2.85 6.27
CA THR A 48 -7.43 -3.59 7.31
C THR A 48 -8.90 -3.80 6.95
N CYS A 49 -9.39 -3.17 5.87
CA CYS A 49 -10.73 -3.36 5.34
C CYS A 49 -10.92 -4.80 4.85
N ASN A 50 -11.96 -5.46 5.36
CA ASN A 50 -12.31 -6.83 4.96
C ASN A 50 -12.79 -6.96 3.51
N LYS A 51 -13.16 -5.84 2.86
CA LYS A 51 -13.51 -5.79 1.44
C LYS A 51 -12.30 -5.48 0.54
N GLY A 52 -11.11 -5.33 1.12
CA GLY A 52 -9.86 -5.10 0.40
C GLY A 52 -9.74 -3.71 -0.25
N VAL A 53 -8.57 -3.48 -0.84
CA VAL A 53 -8.25 -2.25 -1.58
C VAL A 53 -9.09 -2.20 -2.86
N ALA A 54 -9.77 -1.08 -3.09
CA ALA A 54 -10.56 -0.84 -4.30
C ALA A 54 -9.68 -0.39 -5.45
N SER A 55 -8.80 0.58 -5.21
CA SER A 55 -7.94 1.19 -6.23
C SER A 55 -6.71 1.86 -5.63
N MET A 56 -5.74 2.14 -6.50
CA MET A 56 -4.55 2.94 -6.20
C MET A 56 -4.39 4.06 -7.22
N GLY A 57 -3.87 5.21 -6.80
CA GLY A 57 -3.66 6.38 -7.65
C GLY A 57 -2.29 7.02 -7.49
N ILE A 58 -1.82 7.67 -8.55
CA ILE A 58 -0.59 8.48 -8.56
C ILE A 58 -0.98 9.94 -8.68
N TYR A 59 -0.53 10.74 -7.71
CA TYR A 59 -0.64 12.20 -7.72
C TYR A 59 0.71 12.82 -8.03
N THR A 60 0.75 13.74 -8.99
CA THR A 60 2.00 14.46 -9.36
C THR A 60 2.21 15.75 -8.57
N ALA A 61 1.14 16.25 -7.95
CA ALA A 61 1.09 17.39 -7.05
C ALA A 61 -0.18 17.27 -6.17
N PRO A 62 -0.36 18.10 -5.13
CA PRO A 62 -1.57 18.09 -4.32
C PRO A 62 -2.83 18.18 -5.20
N TYR A 63 -3.72 17.20 -5.04
CA TYR A 63 -5.00 17.09 -5.76
C TYR A 63 -4.90 16.89 -7.28
N GLN A 64 -3.70 16.64 -7.84
CA GLN A 64 -3.50 16.38 -9.27
C GLN A 64 -3.34 14.89 -9.54
N LEU A 65 -4.47 14.18 -9.70
CA LEU A 65 -4.48 12.76 -10.03
C LEU A 65 -4.05 12.54 -11.49
N ALA A 66 -2.93 11.84 -11.69
CA ALA A 66 -2.37 11.58 -13.01
C ALA A 66 -2.67 10.17 -13.51
N TYR A 67 -2.87 9.21 -12.61
CA TYR A 67 -3.16 7.82 -12.97
C TYR A 67 -3.95 7.12 -11.86
N VAL A 68 -4.82 6.20 -12.23
CA VAL A 68 -5.56 5.33 -11.31
C VAL A 68 -5.64 3.92 -11.87
N VAL A 69 -5.54 2.92 -10.99
CA VAL A 69 -5.70 1.50 -11.30
C VAL A 69 -6.59 0.84 -10.25
N ASN A 70 -7.39 -0.14 -10.66
CA ASN A 70 -8.18 -0.94 -9.73
C ASN A 70 -7.31 -2.02 -9.05
N GLY A 71 -7.56 -2.26 -7.77
CA GLY A 71 -6.85 -3.25 -6.96
C GLY A 71 -5.67 -2.70 -6.17
N SER A 72 -4.97 -3.62 -5.50
CA SER A 72 -3.91 -3.34 -4.51
C SER A 72 -2.49 -3.32 -5.10
N SER A 73 -2.35 -3.32 -6.42
CA SER A 73 -1.06 -3.34 -7.10
C SER A 73 -1.04 -2.33 -8.23
N LEU A 74 0.05 -1.59 -8.33
CA LEU A 74 0.29 -0.56 -9.32
C LEU A 74 1.64 -0.83 -9.96
N ASP A 75 1.64 -1.04 -11.28
CA ASP A 75 2.82 -1.17 -12.11
C ASP A 75 2.53 -0.45 -13.44
N THR A 76 3.11 0.73 -13.62
CA THR A 76 2.82 1.57 -14.80
C THR A 76 3.99 2.48 -15.16
N ASN A 77 4.07 2.84 -16.44
CA ASN A 77 5.00 3.85 -16.93
C ASN A 77 4.25 5.16 -17.14
N LEU A 78 4.49 6.14 -16.28
CA LEU A 78 3.85 7.45 -16.34
C LEU A 78 4.76 8.47 -17.04
N THR A 79 4.30 9.00 -18.17
CA THR A 79 5.01 10.07 -18.88
C THR A 79 4.88 11.38 -18.12
N LEU A 80 6.00 11.92 -17.66
CA LEU A 80 6.09 13.25 -17.04
C LEU A 80 6.98 14.16 -17.90
N SER A 81 6.65 15.45 -17.94
CA SER A 81 7.56 16.47 -18.48
C SER A 81 8.79 16.63 -17.60
N ALA A 82 9.88 17.17 -18.14
CA ALA A 82 11.06 17.47 -17.32
C ALA A 82 10.69 18.46 -16.19
N GLY A 83 11.04 18.12 -14.95
CA GLY A 83 10.70 18.91 -13.79
C GLY A 83 11.02 18.18 -12.48
N THR A 84 10.78 18.87 -11.36
CA THR A 84 10.83 18.28 -10.02
C THR A 84 9.41 18.01 -9.55
N TYR A 85 9.14 16.79 -9.11
CA TYR A 85 7.83 16.36 -8.63
C TYR A 85 7.93 15.84 -7.20
N ASN A 86 6.95 16.18 -6.37
CA ASN A 86 6.71 15.50 -5.09
C ASN A 86 5.45 14.66 -5.24
N THR A 87 5.64 13.43 -5.71
CA THR A 87 4.52 12.55 -6.07
C THR A 87 4.05 11.76 -4.87
N THR A 88 2.73 11.53 -4.81
CA THR A 88 2.11 10.67 -3.78
C THR A 88 1.45 9.49 -4.47
N VAL A 89 1.58 8.29 -3.89
CA VAL A 89 0.74 7.15 -4.24
C VAL A 89 -0.25 6.94 -3.10
N GLU A 90 -1.53 6.90 -3.44
CA GLU A 90 -2.65 6.74 -2.51
C GLU A 90 -3.41 5.46 -2.85
N GLU A 91 -4.00 4.82 -1.85
CA GLU A 91 -4.95 3.72 -2.02
C GLU A 91 -6.32 4.14 -1.49
N TRP A 92 -7.37 3.61 -2.10
CA TRP A 92 -8.73 3.69 -1.61
C TRP A 92 -9.24 2.28 -1.40
N ASP A 93 -9.81 2.02 -0.23
CA ASP A 93 -10.42 0.74 0.09
C ASP A 93 -11.94 0.76 -0.12
N ASN A 94 -12.55 -0.43 0.00
CA ASN A 94 -14.00 -0.60 -0.14
C ASN A 94 -14.80 -0.34 1.16
N CYS A 95 -14.15 0.20 2.20
CA CYS A 95 -14.75 0.47 3.50
C CYS A 95 -14.98 1.96 3.78
N GLY A 96 -14.24 2.86 3.12
CA GLY A 96 -14.45 4.32 3.20
C GLY A 96 -13.57 5.00 4.21
#